data_AF-A0A2I6QJ02-F1
#
_entry.id   AF-A0A2I6QJ02-F1
#
_cell.length_a   1.000
_cell.length_b   1.000
_cell.length_c   1.000
_cell.angle_alpha   90.00
_cell.angle_beta   90.00
_cell.angle_gamma   90.00
#
_symmetry.space_group_name_H-M   'P 1'
#
loop_
_entity.id
_entity.type
_entity.pdbx_description
1 polymer ?
#
loop_
_entity_poly.entity_id
_entity_poly.type
_entity_poly.pdbx_seq_one_letter_code
_entity_poly.pdbx_strand_id
1 'polypeptide(L)'
;MNGDLVGLVAVIMTLGIPLGGMYTYYRVRKLRTEERMAAIARGVNVPMEPELSQVARSRRSGILLVSAALGYSLTFALIARVEPDAWVAASFGVIPFAIGLGFFVDSALVRRDARA
;
A
#
# COMPACT_ATOMS: atom_id res chain seq x y z
N MET A 1 -28.86 5.62 18.54
CA MET A 1 -28.87 6.63 17.45
C MET A 1 -27.47 7.17 17.15
N ASN A 2 -26.68 7.68 18.11
CA ASN A 2 -25.30 8.14 17.81
C ASN A 2 -24.34 7.00 17.40
N GLY A 3 -24.44 5.82 18.03
CA GLY A 3 -23.58 4.67 17.72
C GLY A 3 -23.80 4.07 16.32
N ASP A 4 -25.05 3.98 15.87
CA ASP A 4 -25.39 3.42 14.55
C ASP A 4 -24.86 4.29 13.41
N LEU A 5 -24.93 5.61 13.57
CA LEU A 5 -24.39 6.57 12.61
C LEU A 5 -22.85 6.49 12.56
N VAL A 6 -22.18 6.39 13.71
CA VAL A 6 -20.72 6.23 13.78
C VAL A 6 -20.27 4.94 13.10
N GLY A 7 -20.96 3.82 13.35
CA GLY A 7 -20.68 2.53 12.71
C GLY A 7 -20.86 2.59 11.19
N LEU A 8 -21.95 3.19 10.72
CA LEU A 8 -22.21 3.39 9.28
C LEU A 8 -21.11 4.22 8.63
N VAL A 9 -20.73 5.35 9.24
CA VAL A 9 -19.68 6.25 8.72
C VAL A 9 -18.33 5.53 8.66
N ALA A 10 -17.99 4.74 9.68
CA ALA A 10 -16.76 3.97 9.72
C ALA A 10 -16.67 2.98 8.55
N VAL A 11 -17.76 2.27 8.24
CA VAL A 11 -17.82 1.32 7.11
C VAL A 11 -17.71 2.06 5.77
N ILE A 12 -18.45 3.15 5.59
CA ILE A 12 -18.42 3.94 4.35
C ILE A 12 -17.02 4.50 4.10
N MET A 13 -16.34 5.02 5.13
CA MET A 13 -14.99 5.56 4.98
C MET A 13 -13.96 4.47 4.72
N THR A 14 -14.06 3.33 5.41
CA THR A 14 -13.13 2.21 5.25
C THR A 14 -13.20 1.60 3.86
N LEU A 15 -14.37 1.57 3.22
CA LEU A 15 -14.52 1.08 1.84
C LEU A 15 -14.35 2.18 0.79
N GLY A 16 -14.88 3.37 1.06
CA GLY A 16 -14.89 4.49 0.13
C GLY A 16 -13.52 5.08 -0.15
N ILE A 17 -12.66 5.20 0.88
CA ILE A 17 -11.31 5.75 0.72
C ILE A 17 -10.44 4.84 -0.17
N PRO A 18 -10.33 3.52 0.08
CA PRO A 18 -9.59 2.63 -0.82
C PRO A 18 -10.15 2.59 -2.24
N LEU A 19 -11.48 2.56 -2.41
CA LEU A 19 -12.11 2.57 -3.74
C LEU A 19 -11.81 3.86 -4.50
N GLY A 20 -11.90 5.02 -3.85
CA GLY A 20 -11.53 6.31 -4.44
C GLY A 20 -10.04 6.38 -4.79
N GLY A 21 -9.17 5.89 -3.90
CA GLY A 21 -7.73 5.77 -4.14
C GLY A 21 -7.42 4.86 -5.33
N MET A 22 -8.06 3.70 -5.42
CA MET A 22 -7.92 2.80 -6.57
C MET A 22 -8.42 3.45 -7.87
N TYR A 23 -9.59 4.07 -7.85
CA TYR A 23 -10.16 4.71 -9.03
C TYR A 23 -9.25 5.82 -9.56
N THR A 24 -8.78 6.71 -8.68
CA THR A 24 -7.85 7.79 -9.05
C THR A 24 -6.53 7.24 -9.58
N TYR A 25 -5.96 6.23 -8.92
CA TYR A 25 -4.76 5.54 -9.37
C TYR A 25 -4.93 4.95 -10.78
N TYR A 26 -6.01 4.19 -11.01
CA TYR A 26 -6.31 3.60 -12.32
C TYR A 26 -6.52 4.67 -13.39
N ARG A 27 -7.24 5.75 -13.07
CA ARG A 27 -7.51 6.85 -14.01
C ARG A 27 -6.23 7.56 -14.45
N VAL A 28 -5.36 7.90 -13.49
CA VAL A 28 -4.06 8.54 -13.81
C VAL A 28 -3.19 7.60 -14.64
N ARG A 29 -3.18 6.30 -14.29
CA ARG A 29 -2.37 5.32 -15.02
C ARG A 29 -2.88 5.11 -16.44
N LYS A 30 -4.20 5.08 -16.65
CA LYS A 30 -4.83 5.00 -17.98
C LYS A 30 -4.45 6.22 -18.84
N LEU A 31 -4.59 7.43 -18.30
CA LEU A 31 -4.24 8.66 -19.00
C LEU A 31 -2.76 8.67 -19.42
N ARG A 32 -1.84 8.31 -18.52
CA ARG A 32 -0.41 8.20 -18.86
C ARG A 32 -0.15 7.18 -19.96
N THR A 33 -0.86 6.05 -19.98
CA THR A 33 -0.72 5.06 -21.05
C THR A 33 -1.22 5.60 -22.39
N GLU A 34 -2.37 6.28 -22.41
CA GLU A 34 -2.93 6.90 -23.61
C GLU A 34 -2.02 8.02 -24.16
N GLU A 35 -1.49 8.89 -23.29
CA GLU A 35 -0.51 9.91 -23.64
C GLU A 35 0.76 9.31 -24.23
N ARG A 36 1.25 8.20 -23.65
CA ARG A 36 2.41 7.46 -24.17
C ARG A 36 2.15 6.90 -25.57
N MET A 37 1.00 6.27 -25.81
CA MET A 37 0.65 5.76 -27.15
C MET A 37 0.52 6.89 -28.18
N ALA A 38 -0.08 8.02 -27.79
CA ALA A 38 -0.19 9.19 -28.67
C ALA A 38 1.18 9.81 -28.99
N ALA A 39 2.10 9.84 -28.03
CA ALA A 39 3.46 10.34 -28.25
C ALA A 39 4.28 9.42 -29.18
N ILE A 40 4.16 8.09 -29.01
CA ILE A 40 4.78 7.10 -29.92
C ILE A 40 4.22 7.27 -31.34
N ALA A 41 2.90 7.41 -31.48
CA ALA A 41 2.27 7.65 -32.79
C ALA A 41 2.72 8.97 -33.45
N ARG A 42 3.08 9.98 -32.64
CA ARG A 42 3.64 11.26 -33.08
C ARG A 42 5.17 11.21 -33.31
N GLY A 43 5.81 10.06 -33.14
CA GLY A 43 7.25 9.88 -33.29
C GLY A 43 8.10 10.57 -32.21
N VAL A 44 7.49 10.95 -31.08
CA VAL A 44 8.19 11.60 -29.97
C VAL A 44 8.78 10.54 -29.05
N ASN A 45 10.08 10.65 -28.76
CA ASN A 45 10.74 9.78 -27.77
C ASN A 45 10.24 10.13 -26.37
N VAL A 46 9.46 9.22 -25.77
CA VAL A 46 9.01 9.34 -24.39
C VAL A 46 10.12 8.82 -23.47
N PRO A 47 10.62 9.61 -22.51
CA PRO A 47 11.54 9.13 -21.49
C PRO A 47 10.84 8.02 -20.70
N MET A 48 11.35 6.79 -20.81
CA MET A 48 10.84 5.68 -20.02
C MET A 48 11.23 5.93 -18.57
N GLU A 49 10.23 6.14 -17.72
CA GLU A 49 10.40 6.21 -16.26
C GLU A 49 11.18 4.97 -15.83
N PRO A 50 12.31 5.12 -15.11
CA PRO A 50 13.20 3.99 -14.85
C PRO A 50 12.42 2.91 -14.11
N GLU A 51 12.20 1.78 -14.78
CA GLU A 51 11.50 0.66 -14.18
C GLU A 51 12.35 0.16 -13.02
N LEU A 52 11.84 0.35 -11.81
CA LEU A 52 12.45 -0.25 -10.63
C LEU A 52 12.57 -1.75 -10.88
N SER A 53 13.78 -2.28 -10.70
CA SER A 53 14.00 -3.72 -10.72
C SER A 53 13.03 -4.41 -9.76
N GLN A 54 12.62 -5.62 -10.09
CA GLN A 54 11.68 -6.40 -9.27
C GLN A 54 12.13 -6.47 -7.81
N VAL A 55 13.45 -6.62 -7.58
CA VAL A 55 14.08 -6.56 -6.25
C VAL A 55 13.83 -5.23 -5.54
N ALA A 56 14.06 -4.09 -6.21
CA ALA A 56 13.86 -2.77 -5.62
C ALA A 56 12.38 -2.51 -5.31
N ARG A 57 11.47 -2.96 -6.18
CA ARG A 57 10.02 -2.86 -5.98
C ARG A 57 9.56 -3.67 -4.78
N SER A 58 10.00 -4.93 -4.69
CA SER A 58 9.66 -5.83 -3.59
C SER A 58 10.15 -5.30 -2.24
N ARG A 59 11.40 -4.82 -2.16
CA ARG A 59 11.94 -4.16 -0.96
C ARG A 59 11.13 -2.93 -0.56
N ARG A 60 10.76 -2.07 -1.52
CA ARG A 60 9.97 -0.86 -1.25
C ARG A 60 8.61 -1.23 -0.64
N SER A 61 7.91 -2.20 -1.22
CA SER A 61 6.64 -2.69 -0.68
C SER A 61 6.79 -3.26 0.74
N GLY A 62 7.85 -4.04 0.98
CA GLY A 62 8.18 -4.56 2.32
C GLY A 62 8.38 -3.45 3.35
N ILE A 63 9.20 -2.44 3.04
CA ILE A 63 9.44 -1.28 3.92
C ILE A 63 8.13 -0.55 4.23
N LEU A 64 7.33 -0.26 3.20
CA LEU A 64 6.07 0.46 3.37
C LEU A 64 5.10 -0.32 4.27
N LEU A 65 4.93 -1.61 4.04
CA LEU A 65 4.02 -2.44 4.83
C LEU A 65 4.48 -2.62 6.28
N VAL A 66 5.77 -2.84 6.52
CA VAL A 66 6.32 -2.92 7.88
C VAL A 66 6.19 -1.59 8.61
N SER A 67 6.51 -0.47 7.95
CA SER A 67 6.38 0.86 8.55
C SER A 67 4.94 1.20 8.89
N ALA A 68 4.00 0.90 7.98
CA ALA A 68 2.57 1.10 8.20
C ALA A 68 2.05 0.22 9.35
N ALA A 69 2.47 -1.05 9.40
CA ALA A 69 2.10 -1.97 10.48
C ALA A 69 2.58 -1.48 11.85
N LEU A 70 3.85 -1.10 11.96
CA LEU A 70 4.43 -0.60 13.20
C LEU A 70 3.76 0.72 13.63
N GLY A 71 3.54 1.65 12.70
CA GLY A 71 2.85 2.90 12.98
C GLY A 71 1.41 2.69 13.45
N TYR A 72 0.67 1.81 12.77
CA TYR A 72 -0.70 1.44 13.14
C TYR A 72 -0.76 0.80 14.53
N SER A 73 0.02 -0.27 14.76
CA SER A 73 0.03 -0.97 16.06
C SER A 73 0.49 -0.06 17.19
N LEU A 74 1.51 0.79 16.97
CA LEU A 74 1.98 1.73 17.98
C LEU A 74 0.91 2.77 18.32
N THR A 75 0.22 3.31 17.31
CA THR A 75 -0.86 4.29 17.53
C THR A 75 -1.97 3.70 18.40
N PHE A 76 -2.46 2.49 18.06
CA PHE A 76 -3.50 1.85 18.85
C PHE A 76 -3.01 1.37 20.22
N ALA A 77 -1.74 0.96 20.35
CA ALA A 77 -1.15 0.64 21.65
C ALA A 77 -1.05 1.87 22.58
N LEU A 78 -0.84 3.07 22.03
CA LEU A 78 -0.88 4.32 22.79
C LEU A 78 -2.30 4.66 23.23
N ILE A 79 -3.30 4.50 22.34
CA ILE A 79 -4.72 4.68 22.68
C ILE A 79 -5.15 3.68 23.76
N ALA A 80 -4.63 2.44 23.71
CA ALA A 80 -4.94 1.40 24.67
C ALA A 80 -4.50 1.70 26.11
N ARG A 81 -3.70 2.76 26.34
CA ARG A 81 -3.40 3.28 27.68
C ARG A 81 -4.63 3.90 28.35
N VAL A 82 -5.56 4.43 27.57
CA VAL A 82 -6.79 5.07 28.05
C VAL A 82 -8.01 4.16 27.81
N GLU A 83 -8.04 3.46 26.69
CA GLU A 83 -9.14 2.57 26.29
C GLU A 83 -8.62 1.16 25.98
N PRO A 84 -8.61 0.22 26.96
CA PRO A 84 -7.96 -1.08 26.82
C PRO A 84 -8.42 -1.93 25.63
N ASP A 85 -9.67 -1.76 25.18
CA ASP A 85 -10.22 -2.49 24.03
C ASP A 85 -9.48 -2.17 22.71
N ALA A 86 -8.76 -1.04 22.65
CA ALA A 86 -7.92 -0.68 21.51
C ALA A 86 -6.74 -1.66 21.27
N TRP A 87 -6.40 -2.54 22.22
CA TRP A 87 -5.44 -3.63 21.99
C TRP A 87 -5.90 -4.59 20.89
N VAL A 88 -7.22 -4.80 20.76
CA VAL A 88 -7.80 -5.62 19.69
C VAL A 88 -7.46 -5.00 18.34
N ALA A 89 -7.66 -3.68 18.20
CA ALA A 89 -7.28 -2.94 17.00
C ALA A 89 -5.76 -3.02 16.75
N ALA A 90 -4.92 -2.79 17.76
CA ALA A 90 -3.46 -2.85 17.62
C ALA A 90 -2.95 -4.20 17.08
N SER A 91 -3.62 -5.30 17.42
CA SER A 91 -3.27 -6.66 16.96
C SER A 91 -3.42 -6.84 15.44
N PHE A 92 -4.31 -6.10 14.79
CA PHE A 92 -4.49 -6.19 13.33
C PHE A 92 -3.27 -5.73 12.54
N GLY A 93 -2.36 -4.94 13.14
CA GLY A 93 -1.10 -4.57 12.50
C GLY A 93 -0.16 -5.76 12.27
N VAL A 94 -0.35 -6.90 12.95
CA VAL A 94 0.42 -8.13 12.70
C VAL A 94 0.25 -8.61 11.25
N ILE A 95 -0.93 -8.40 10.65
CA ILE A 95 -1.22 -8.82 9.28
C ILE A 95 -0.32 -8.10 8.26
N PRO A 96 -0.36 -6.75 8.13
CA PRO A 96 0.54 -6.06 7.21
C PRO A 96 2.01 -6.22 7.58
N PHE A 97 2.35 -6.44 8.87
CA PHE A 97 3.72 -6.73 9.28
C PHE A 97 4.24 -8.04 8.67
N ALA A 98 3.46 -9.12 8.79
CA ALA A 98 3.79 -10.42 8.20
C ALA A 98 3.91 -10.36 6.68
N ILE A 99 2.99 -9.64 6.01
CA ILE A 99 3.05 -9.42 4.55
C ILE A 99 4.32 -8.65 4.18
N GLY A 100 4.66 -7.60 4.93
CA GLY A 100 5.88 -6.81 4.72
C GLY A 100 7.16 -7.63 4.85
N LEU A 101 7.22 -8.54 5.84
CA LEU A 101 8.32 -9.50 5.97
C LEU A 101 8.38 -10.46 4.77
N GLY A 102 7.24 -10.93 4.27
CA GLY A 102 7.15 -11.74 3.06
C GLY A 102 7.79 -11.06 1.84
N PHE A 103 7.53 -9.75 1.65
CA PHE A 103 8.19 -8.96 0.60
C PHE A 103 9.71 -8.85 0.76
N PHE A 104 10.23 -8.83 1.99
CA PHE A 104 11.67 -8.88 2.19
C PHE A 104 12.26 -10.24 1.79
N VAL A 105 11.58 -11.34 2.11
CA VAL A 105 11.98 -12.68 1.69
C VAL A 105 11.95 -12.80 0.16
N ASP A 106 10.88 -12.37 -0.49
CA ASP A 106 10.76 -12.32 -1.96
C ASP A 106 11.93 -11.54 -2.57
N SER A 107 12.23 -10.35 -2.05
CA SER A 107 13.35 -9.56 -2.55
C SER A 107 14.71 -10.23 -2.37
N ALA A 108 14.88 -11.04 -1.33
CA ALA A 108 16.11 -11.79 -1.09
C ALA A 108 16.23 -12.99 -2.04
N LEU A 109 15.13 -13.69 -2.31
CA LEU A 109 15.07 -14.81 -3.26
C LEU A 109 15.32 -14.33 -4.70
N VAL A 110 14.60 -13.30 -5.16
CA VAL A 110 14.78 -12.74 -6.52
C VAL A 110 16.21 -12.23 -6.72
N ARG A 111 16.83 -11.66 -5.68
CA ARG A 111 18.24 -11.24 -5.72
C ARG A 111 19.21 -12.41 -5.79
N ARG A 112 18.88 -13.56 -5.21
CA ARG A 112 19.68 -14.80 -5.32
C ARG A 112 19.55 -15.39 -6.72
N ASP A 113 18.34 -15.50 -7.24
CA ASP A 113 18.07 -16.06 -8.57
C ASP A 113 18.74 -15.24 -9.67
N ALA A 114 18.77 -13.90 -9.54
CA ALA A 114 19.46 -13.03 -10.49
C ALA A 114 21.01 -13.12 -10.46
N ARG A 115 21.59 -13.88 -9.51
CA ARG A 115 23.04 -14.07 -9.37
C ARG A 115 23.50 -15.49 -9.72
N ALA A 116 22.58 -16.44 -9.83
CA ALA A 116 22.83 -17.83 -10.23
C ALA A 116 22.92 -17.92 -11.76
#